data_AF-A0A918SZ17-F1
#
_entry.id   AF-A0A918SZ17-F1
#
_cell.length_a   1.000
_cell.length_b   1.000
_cell.length_c   1.000
_cell.angle_alpha   90.00
_cell.angle_beta   90.00
_cell.angle_gamma   90.00
#
_symmetry.space_group_name_H-M   'P 1'
#
loop_
_entity.id
_entity.type
_entity.pdbx_description
1 polymer ?
#
loop_
_entity_poly.entity_id
_entity_poly.type
_entity_poly.pdbx_seq_one_letter_code
_entity_poly.pdbx_strand_id
1 'polypeptide(L)'
;MSRSRTSLWLAYEAMCESNQHWYVRYAETWTADRSEARRCVQAALDAVEPQWTTALGTVSPAAWVWRGLRAKAEQHPAAKGSSAGRIHSLLPSDQADILLLHHELHLPLAGAARLMGLAGPEALALLRGAERRLADGGN
;
A
#
# COMPACT_ATOMS: atom_id res chain seq x y z
N MET A 1 27.46 -15.10 -14.64
CA MET A 1 26.02 -14.81 -14.45
C MET A 1 25.67 -14.61 -12.96
N SER A 2 26.27 -13.64 -12.25
CA SER A 2 26.10 -13.51 -10.78
C SER A 2 25.70 -12.10 -10.32
N ARG A 3 26.32 -11.04 -10.88
CA ARG A 3 26.05 -9.64 -10.47
C ARG A 3 24.60 -9.19 -10.65
N SER A 4 23.93 -9.60 -11.72
CA SER A 4 22.55 -9.20 -12.01
C SER A 4 21.56 -9.75 -10.99
N ARG A 5 21.78 -10.96 -10.44
CA ARG A 5 20.87 -11.54 -9.45
C ARG A 5 21.02 -10.84 -8.09
N THR A 6 22.25 -10.47 -7.73
CA THR A 6 22.55 -9.71 -6.50
C THR A 6 21.98 -8.29 -6.56
N SER A 7 22.07 -7.59 -7.70
CA SER A 7 21.52 -6.23 -7.82
C SER A 7 19.99 -6.18 -7.74
N LEU A 8 19.30 -7.18 -8.31
CA LEU A 8 17.84 -7.26 -8.24
C LEU A 8 17.36 -7.52 -6.80
N TRP A 9 18.10 -8.32 -6.05
CA TRP A 9 17.83 -8.60 -4.65
C TRP A 9 18.09 -7.39 -3.74
N LEU A 10 19.20 -6.67 -3.95
CA LEU A 10 19.48 -5.43 -3.22
C LEU A 10 18.41 -4.35 -3.46
N ALA A 11 17.84 -4.28 -4.67
CA ALA A 11 16.75 -3.36 -4.95
C ALA A 11 15.45 -3.72 -4.20
N TYR A 12 15.20 -5.02 -4.00
CA TYR A 12 14.09 -5.51 -3.17
C TYR A 12 14.28 -5.13 -1.71
N GLU A 13 15.44 -5.45 -1.14
CA GLU A 13 15.77 -5.16 0.26
C GLU A 13 15.69 -3.65 0.54
N ALA A 14 16.32 -2.82 -0.30
CA ALA A 14 16.30 -1.37 -0.14
C ALA A 14 14.87 -0.80 -0.22
N MET A 15 14.02 -1.34 -1.10
CA MET A 15 12.61 -0.94 -1.18
C MET A 15 11.86 -1.35 0.10
N CYS A 16 12.04 -2.58 0.56
CA CYS A 16 11.41 -3.08 1.77
C CYS A 16 11.82 -2.23 2.97
N GLU A 17 13.12 -2.02 3.20
CA GLU A 17 13.65 -1.23 4.30
C GLU A 17 13.17 0.23 4.25
N SER A 18 13.23 0.87 3.08
CA SER A 18 12.82 2.27 2.94
C SER A 18 11.33 2.50 3.19
N ASN A 19 10.49 1.48 2.97
CA ASN A 19 9.03 1.61 3.04
C ASN A 19 8.42 0.87 4.24
N GLN A 20 9.19 0.05 4.96
CA GLN A 20 8.71 -0.84 6.01
C GLN A 20 7.85 -0.11 7.05
N HIS A 21 8.33 1.06 7.51
CA HIS A 21 7.60 1.88 8.48
C HIS A 21 6.20 2.22 7.99
N TRP A 22 6.06 2.62 6.72
CA TRP A 22 4.79 3.04 6.13
C TRP A 22 3.88 1.87 5.81
N TYR A 23 4.43 0.74 5.36
CA TYR A 23 3.66 -0.49 5.18
C TYR A 23 3.04 -0.95 6.51
N VAL A 24 3.80 -0.87 7.60
CA VAL A 24 3.29 -1.21 8.94
C VAL A 24 2.21 -0.23 9.38
N ARG A 25 2.42 1.09 9.24
CA ARG A 25 1.40 2.08 9.59
C ARG A 25 0.12 1.93 8.78
N TYR A 26 0.23 1.56 7.50
CA TYR A 26 -0.94 1.23 6.68
C TYR A 26 -1.63 -0.03 7.18
N ALA A 27 -0.90 -1.13 7.43
CA ALA A 27 -1.53 -2.34 7.96
C ALA A 27 -2.18 -2.12 9.34
N GLU A 28 -1.63 -1.23 10.17
CA GLU A 28 -2.22 -0.83 11.47
C GLU A 28 -3.62 -0.25 11.31
N THR A 29 -3.95 0.44 10.20
CA THR A 29 -5.31 0.97 9.97
C THR A 29 -6.35 -0.13 9.74
N TRP A 30 -5.91 -1.36 9.46
CA TRP A 30 -6.73 -2.55 9.27
C TRP A 30 -6.78 -3.46 10.48
N THR A 31 -5.67 -3.59 11.21
CA THR A 31 -5.54 -4.52 12.34
C THR A 31 -5.84 -3.89 13.69
N ALA A 32 -5.66 -2.57 13.83
CA ALA A 32 -5.61 -1.84 15.10
C ALA A 32 -4.56 -2.34 16.12
N ASP A 33 -3.68 -3.27 15.70
CA ASP A 33 -2.59 -3.82 16.49
C ASP A 33 -1.30 -3.81 15.66
N ARG A 34 -0.25 -3.20 16.21
CA ARG A 34 1.04 -3.01 15.55
C ARG A 34 1.82 -4.30 15.33
N SER A 35 1.68 -5.28 16.21
CA SER A 35 2.32 -6.58 16.07
C SER A 35 1.64 -7.40 14.97
N GLU A 36 0.30 -7.38 14.92
CA GLU A 36 -0.46 -7.98 13.82
C GLU A 36 -0.18 -7.29 12.49
N ALA A 37 -0.07 -5.96 12.49
CA ALA A 37 0.29 -5.19 11.30
C ALA A 37 1.66 -5.60 10.75
N ARG A 38 2.67 -5.76 11.62
CA ARG A 38 3.99 -6.26 11.22
C ARG A 38 3.93 -7.67 10.65
N ARG A 39 3.15 -8.58 11.26
CA ARG A 39 2.95 -9.94 10.73
C ARG A 39 2.29 -9.91 9.35
N CYS A 40 1.28 -9.05 9.17
CA CYS A 40 0.61 -8.85 7.89
C CYS A 40 1.59 -8.34 6.80
N VAL A 41 2.40 -7.33 7.12
CA VAL A 41 3.42 -6.81 6.21
C VAL A 41 4.45 -7.86 5.86
N GLN A 42 4.99 -8.59 6.85
CA GLN A 42 5.96 -9.65 6.59
C GLN A 42 5.37 -10.72 5.68
N ALA A 43 4.15 -11.20 5.97
CA ALA A 43 3.47 -12.19 5.14
C ALA A 43 3.18 -11.69 3.70
N ALA A 44 2.98 -10.38 3.51
CA ALA A 44 2.84 -9.78 2.19
C ALA A 44 4.17 -9.74 1.42
N LEU A 45 5.25 -9.35 2.10
CA LEU A 45 6.60 -9.32 1.52
C LEU A 45 7.09 -10.73 1.17
N ASP A 46 6.92 -11.70 2.07
CA ASP A 46 7.26 -13.12 1.85
C ASP A 46 6.51 -13.70 0.64
N ALA A 47 5.29 -13.22 0.36
CA ALA A 47 4.51 -13.64 -0.81
C ALA A 47 4.99 -12.99 -2.12
N VAL A 48 5.57 -11.80 -2.04
CA VAL A 48 6.11 -11.07 -3.21
C VAL A 48 7.52 -11.52 -3.55
N GLU A 49 8.32 -11.92 -2.54
CA GLU A 49 9.72 -12.32 -2.68
C GLU A 49 9.97 -13.30 -3.85
N PRO A 50 9.22 -14.43 -3.99
CA PRO A 50 9.48 -15.40 -5.06
C PRO A 50 9.12 -14.84 -6.45
N GLN A 51 8.31 -13.79 -6.50
CA GLN A 51 7.78 -13.16 -7.71
C GLN A 51 8.50 -11.85 -8.04
N TRP A 52 9.52 -11.47 -7.26
CA TRP A 52 10.16 -10.16 -7.38
C TRP A 52 10.77 -9.91 -8.78
N THR A 53 11.35 -10.94 -9.39
CA THR A 53 11.89 -10.85 -10.76
C THR A 53 10.79 -10.57 -11.78
N THR A 54 9.60 -11.13 -11.60
CA THR A 54 8.42 -10.83 -12.42
C THR A 54 7.95 -9.39 -12.16
N ALA A 55 7.89 -8.96 -10.90
CA ALA A 55 7.49 -7.60 -10.52
C ALA A 55 8.40 -6.54 -11.16
N LEU A 56 9.71 -6.79 -11.23
CA LEU A 56 10.68 -5.93 -11.90
C LEU A 56 10.49 -5.84 -13.43
N GLY A 57 9.88 -6.86 -14.04
CA GLY A 57 9.47 -6.82 -15.45
C GLY A 57 8.20 -6.03 -15.70
N THR A 58 7.50 -5.57 -14.66
CA THR A 58 6.29 -4.75 -14.78
C THR A 58 6.60 -3.26 -14.83
N VAL A 59 5.57 -2.46 -15.15
CA VAL A 59 5.65 -1.00 -15.18
C VAL A 59 5.96 -0.40 -13.79
N SER A 60 5.57 -1.08 -12.70
CA SER A 60 5.76 -0.56 -11.34
C SER A 60 5.82 -1.69 -10.29
N PRO A 61 7.03 -2.09 -9.85
CA PRO A 61 7.20 -3.09 -8.80
C PRO A 61 6.58 -2.66 -7.47
N ALA A 62 6.59 -1.36 -7.18
CA ALA A 62 5.94 -0.79 -5.99
C ALA A 62 4.43 -1.02 -6.01
N ALA A 63 3.77 -0.88 -7.17
CA ALA A 63 2.34 -1.16 -7.30
C ALA A 63 2.01 -2.64 -7.07
N TRP A 64 2.91 -3.54 -7.48
CA TRP A 64 2.76 -4.97 -7.22
C TRP A 64 2.80 -5.29 -5.72
N VAL A 65 3.83 -4.79 -5.03
CA VAL A 65 4.00 -4.95 -3.58
C VAL A 65 2.82 -4.35 -2.84
N TRP A 66 2.39 -3.15 -3.25
CA TRP A 66 1.27 -2.44 -2.66
C TRP A 66 -0.03 -3.23 -2.75
N ARG A 67 -0.36 -3.79 -3.92
CA ARG A 67 -1.55 -4.63 -4.11
C ARG A 67 -1.50 -5.90 -3.26
N GLY A 68 -0.32 -6.53 -3.16
CA GLY A 68 -0.12 -7.68 -2.28
C GLY A 68 -0.35 -7.36 -0.81
N LEU A 69 0.20 -6.22 -0.35
CA LEU A 69 0.01 -5.72 1.00
C LEU A 69 -1.46 -5.41 1.28
N ARG A 70 -2.14 -4.67 0.39
CA ARG A 70 -3.58 -4.36 0.52
C ARG A 70 -4.39 -5.63 0.66
N ALA A 71 -4.21 -6.59 -0.25
CA ALA A 71 -4.97 -7.84 -0.23
C ALA A 71 -4.77 -8.61 1.10
N LYS A 72 -3.55 -8.61 1.66
CA LYS A 72 -3.28 -9.23 2.96
C LYS A 72 -3.94 -8.47 4.13
N ALA A 73 -3.93 -7.14 4.09
CA ALA A 73 -4.55 -6.32 5.12
C ALA A 73 -6.09 -6.44 5.10
N GLU A 74 -6.69 -6.47 3.90
CA GLU A 74 -8.14 -6.67 3.69
C GLU A 74 -8.63 -8.04 4.18
N GLN A 75 -7.79 -9.08 4.11
CA GLN A 75 -8.10 -10.42 4.60
C GLN A 75 -8.04 -10.55 6.13
N HIS A 76 -7.54 -9.53 6.84
CA HIS A 76 -7.42 -9.59 8.29
C HIS A 76 -8.80 -9.68 8.97
N PRO A 77 -8.99 -10.48 10.02
CA PRO A 77 -10.30 -10.64 10.67
C PRO A 77 -10.92 -9.32 11.16
N ALA A 78 -10.09 -8.38 11.60
CA ALA A 78 -10.53 -7.06 12.08
C ALA A 78 -10.89 -6.08 10.94
N ALA A 79 -10.60 -6.41 9.67
CA ALA A 79 -10.67 -5.49 8.55
C ALA A 79 -12.03 -4.78 8.45
N LYS A 80 -13.15 -5.51 8.57
CA LYS A 80 -14.50 -4.95 8.42
C LYS A 80 -14.86 -3.88 9.46
N GLY A 81 -14.30 -3.97 10.68
CA GLY A 81 -14.56 -3.02 11.76
C GLY A 81 -13.53 -1.88 11.85
N SER A 82 -12.48 -1.93 11.04
CA SER A 82 -11.35 -1.01 11.08
C SER A 82 -11.65 0.33 10.42
N SER A 83 -10.78 1.34 10.64
CA SER A 83 -10.88 2.64 9.92
C SER A 83 -10.79 2.42 8.42
N ALA A 84 -9.80 1.63 7.99
CA ALA A 84 -9.59 1.35 6.57
C ALA A 84 -10.75 0.56 5.95
N GLY A 85 -11.31 -0.44 6.65
CA GLY A 85 -12.47 -1.18 6.15
C GLY A 85 -13.69 -0.30 5.90
N ARG A 86 -13.94 0.68 6.78
CA ARG A 86 -15.01 1.67 6.58
C ARG A 86 -14.74 2.53 5.36
N ILE A 87 -13.52 3.03 5.19
CA ILE A 87 -13.16 3.87 4.03
C ILE A 87 -13.25 3.05 2.72
N HIS A 88 -12.78 1.81 2.71
CA HIS A 88 -12.88 0.90 1.55
C HIS A 88 -14.32 0.48 1.23
N SER A 89 -15.26 0.56 2.19
CA SER A 89 -16.68 0.34 1.90
C SER A 89 -17.33 1.51 1.17
N LEU A 90 -16.74 2.71 1.26
CA LEU A 90 -17.28 3.95 0.68
C LEU A 90 -16.61 4.34 -0.64
N LEU A 91 -15.36 3.90 -0.83
CA LEU A 91 -14.50 4.35 -1.93
C LEU A 91 -13.88 3.16 -2.67
N PRO A 92 -13.62 3.28 -3.99
CA PRO A 92 -12.77 2.32 -4.68
C PRO A 92 -11.39 2.23 -4.02
N SER A 93 -10.81 1.02 -4.01
CA SER A 93 -9.62 0.71 -3.21
C SER A 93 -8.43 1.67 -3.44
N ASP A 94 -8.15 2.09 -4.67
CA ASP A 94 -7.04 3.03 -4.94
C ASP A 94 -7.30 4.44 -4.39
N GLN A 95 -8.57 4.86 -4.33
CA GLN A 95 -8.97 6.12 -3.73
C GLN A 95 -8.97 6.06 -2.21
N ALA A 96 -9.41 4.94 -1.65
CA ALA A 96 -9.37 4.68 -0.22
C ALA A 96 -7.93 4.71 0.30
N ASP A 97 -7.02 4.02 -0.39
CA ASP A 97 -5.61 3.95 -0.02
C ASP A 97 -4.89 5.29 -0.08
N ILE A 98 -5.06 6.04 -1.19
CA ILE A 98 -4.38 7.34 -1.30
C ILE A 98 -4.91 8.31 -0.23
N LEU A 99 -6.20 8.21 0.11
CA LEU A 99 -6.81 9.00 1.17
C LEU A 99 -6.30 8.58 2.55
N LEU A 100 -6.23 7.28 2.86
CA LEU A 100 -5.66 6.75 4.11
C LEU A 100 -4.21 7.19 4.29
N LEU A 101 -3.37 6.97 3.28
CA LEU A 101 -1.95 7.34 3.33
C LEU A 101 -1.78 8.85 3.52
N HIS A 102 -2.53 9.66 2.77
CA HIS A 102 -2.33 11.11 2.77
C HIS A 102 -2.98 11.80 3.97
N HIS A 103 -4.26 11.51 4.23
CA HIS A 103 -5.06 12.21 5.24
C HIS A 103 -4.94 11.56 6.62
N GLU A 104 -5.03 10.24 6.74
CA GLU A 104 -4.98 9.55 8.04
C GLU A 104 -3.53 9.36 8.52
N LEU A 105 -2.61 9.01 7.62
CA LEU A 105 -1.21 8.76 7.98
C LEU A 105 -0.28 9.96 7.78
N HIS A 106 -0.80 11.08 7.27
CA HIS A 106 -0.07 12.32 7.01
C HIS A 106 1.17 12.15 6.13
N LEU A 107 1.16 11.17 5.23
CA LEU A 107 2.23 11.00 4.26
C LEU A 107 2.07 12.06 3.15
N PRO A 108 3.15 12.75 2.73
CA PRO A 108 3.07 13.65 1.58
C PRO A 108 2.57 12.90 0.34
N LEU A 109 1.73 13.54 -0.47
CA LEU A 109 1.08 12.89 -1.63
C LEU A 109 2.08 12.20 -2.57
N ALA A 110 3.25 12.81 -2.80
CA ALA A 110 4.33 12.20 -3.59
C ALA A 110 4.88 10.91 -2.95
N GLY A 111 4.97 10.86 -1.62
CA GLY A 111 5.35 9.66 -0.89
C GLY A 111 4.28 8.56 -0.99
N ALA A 112 3.00 8.93 -0.88
CA ALA A 112 1.89 8.00 -1.04
C ALA A 112 1.84 7.42 -2.46
N ALA A 113 1.98 8.28 -3.48
CA ALA A 113 2.09 7.86 -4.87
C ALA A 113 3.23 6.86 -5.09
N ARG A 114 4.41 7.14 -4.53
CA ARG A 114 5.56 6.25 -4.61
C ARG A 114 5.32 4.89 -3.95
N LEU A 115 4.70 4.85 -2.77
CA LEU A 115 4.35 3.60 -2.09
C LEU A 115 3.38 2.74 -2.90
N MET A 116 2.37 3.39 -3.49
CA MET A 116 1.37 2.75 -4.34
C MET A 116 1.88 2.43 -5.74
N GLY A 117 3.07 2.93 -6.11
CA GLY A 117 3.63 2.77 -7.44
C GLY A 117 2.90 3.55 -8.53
N LEU A 118 2.31 4.69 -8.18
CA LEU A 118 1.52 5.58 -9.04
C LEU A 118 2.34 6.77 -9.52
N ALA A 119 1.92 7.36 -10.65
CA ALA A 119 2.41 8.66 -11.08
C ALA A 119 1.77 9.81 -10.27
N GLY A 120 2.47 10.95 -10.15
CA GLY A 120 1.97 12.12 -9.42
C GLY A 120 0.58 12.61 -9.87
N PRO A 121 0.32 12.77 -11.18
CA PRO A 121 -1.01 13.17 -11.67
C PRO A 121 -2.10 12.15 -11.38
N GLU A 122 -1.78 10.86 -11.42
CA GLU A 122 -2.70 9.77 -11.11
C GLU A 122 -3.09 9.79 -9.63
N ALA A 123 -2.10 9.93 -8.73
CA ALA A 123 -2.34 10.06 -7.30
C ALA A 123 -3.20 11.29 -6.96
N LEU A 124 -2.95 12.43 -7.61
CA LEU A 124 -3.78 13.63 -7.45
C LEU A 124 -5.22 13.40 -7.91
N ALA A 125 -5.41 12.75 -9.07
CA ALA A 125 -6.73 12.45 -9.60
C ALA A 125 -7.51 11.50 -8.67
N LEU A 126 -6.85 10.48 -8.13
CA LEU A 126 -7.44 9.57 -7.15
C LEU A 126 -7.86 10.30 -5.87
N LEU A 127 -6.98 11.13 -5.32
CA LEU A 127 -7.27 11.89 -4.09
C LEU A 127 -8.46 12.84 -4.30
N ARG A 128 -8.48 13.61 -5.40
CA ARG A 128 -9.60 14.49 -5.72
C ARG A 128 -10.91 13.74 -5.95
N GLY A 129 -10.83 12.56 -6.57
CA GLY A 129 -11.98 11.69 -6.75
C GLY A 129 -12.53 11.17 -5.42
N ALA A 130 -11.65 10.83 -4.47
CA ALA A 130 -12.01 10.41 -3.13
C ALA A 130 -12.73 11.52 -2.36
N GLU A 131 -12.13 12.72 -2.33
CA GLU A 131 -12.66 13.90 -1.64
C GLU A 131 -14.05 14.27 -2.16
N ARG A 132 -14.27 14.21 -3.48
CA ARG A 132 -15.58 14.50 -4.08
C ARG A 132 -16.65 13.51 -3.64
N ARG A 133 -16.36 12.21 -3.66
CA ARG A 133 -17.32 11.17 -3.27
C ARG A 133 -17.73 11.27 -1.80
N LEU A 134 -16.78 11.62 -0.94
CA LEU A 134 -17.07 11.84 0.48
C LEU A 134 -17.93 13.08 0.69
N ALA A 135 -17.76 14.13 -0.11
CA ALA A 135 -18.64 15.30 -0.09
C ALA A 135 -20.06 14.97 -0.59
N ASP A 136 -20.17 14.15 -1.64
CA ASP A 136 -21.45 13.79 -2.25
C ASP A 136 -22.26 12.78 -1.42
N GLY A 137 -21.59 11.92 -0.64
CA GLY A 137 -22.24 10.92 0.23
C GLY A 137 -22.61 11.43 1.63
N GLY A 138 -22.31 12.68 1.95
CA GLY A 138 -22.57 13.32 3.24
C GLY A 138 -23.85 14.17 3.30
N ASN A 139 -24.72 14.09 2.29
CA ASN A 139 -26.00 14.80 2.18
C ASN A 139 -27.16 13.82 2.01
#